data_AF-A0A2T6M729-F1
#
_entry.id   AF-A0A2T6M729-F1
#
_cell.length_a   1.000
_cell.length_b   1.000
_cell.length_c   1.000
_cell.angle_alpha   90.00
_cell.angle_beta   90.00
_cell.angle_gamma   90.00
#
_symmetry.space_group_name_H-M   'P 1'
#
loop_
_entity.id
_entity.type
_entity.pdbx_description
1 polymer ?
#
loop_
_entity_poly.entity_id
_entity_poly.type
_entity_poly.pdbx_seq_one_letter_code
_entity_poly.pdbx_strand_id
1 'polypeptide(L)'
;MPVARAAATTNVAAQSADPHSMLNWYRQLLTLRRDLSALREGSYVPLESGNADVVAFARLDRSGQGVLVLLNMSAAQQRLAISGWAGGHVPSDGRVLLTTQPDASADLANPVLAPFATRLVAFRVR
;
A
#
# COMPACT_ATOMS: atom_id res chain seq x y z
N MET A 1 6.30 -20.35 -30.34
CA MET A 1 5.61 -20.81 -29.11
C MET A 1 4.15 -20.35 -29.16
N PRO A 2 3.17 -21.19 -28.78
CA PRO A 2 1.75 -20.81 -28.77
C PRO A 2 1.39 -19.89 -27.58
N VAL A 3 0.36 -19.06 -27.75
CA VAL A 3 -0.13 -18.11 -26.73
C VAL A 3 -1.28 -18.73 -25.94
N ALA A 4 -1.40 -18.37 -24.66
CA ALA A 4 -2.46 -18.84 -23.78
C ALA A 4 -3.85 -18.39 -24.26
N ARG A 5 -4.86 -19.26 -24.15
CA ARG A 5 -6.27 -18.96 -24.51
C ARG A 5 -6.82 -17.74 -23.79
N ALA A 6 -6.40 -17.51 -22.55
CA ALA A 6 -6.81 -16.35 -21.75
C ALA A 6 -6.41 -15.02 -22.39
N ALA A 7 -5.47 -14.97 -23.34
CA ALA A 7 -5.10 -13.72 -24.03
C ALA A 7 -6.26 -13.05 -24.77
N ALA A 8 -7.34 -13.79 -25.07
CA ALA A 8 -8.57 -13.21 -25.64
C ALA A 8 -9.25 -12.19 -24.69
N THR A 9 -9.12 -12.37 -23.37
CA THR A 9 -9.78 -11.52 -22.36
C THR A 9 -8.78 -10.83 -21.42
N THR A 10 -7.64 -11.47 -21.15
CA THR A 10 -6.55 -10.95 -20.32
C THR A 10 -5.41 -10.47 -21.21
N ASN A 11 -5.54 -9.26 -21.73
CA ASN A 11 -4.53 -8.62 -22.56
C ASN A 11 -4.39 -7.13 -22.21
N VAL A 12 -3.35 -6.51 -22.78
CA VAL A 12 -3.01 -5.11 -22.51
C VAL A 12 -4.12 -4.16 -22.96
N ALA A 13 -4.78 -4.43 -24.09
CA ALA A 13 -5.85 -3.58 -24.59
C ALA A 13 -7.04 -3.58 -23.62
N ALA A 14 -7.50 -4.76 -23.20
CA ALA A 14 -8.59 -4.90 -22.23
C ALA A 14 -8.25 -4.26 -20.88
N GLN A 15 -7.07 -4.56 -20.31
CA GLN A 15 -6.67 -3.97 -19.03
C GLN A 15 -6.40 -2.46 -19.11
N SER A 16 -5.90 -1.95 -20.25
CA SER A 16 -5.70 -0.51 -20.41
C SER A 16 -7.02 0.26 -20.39
N ALA A 17 -8.08 -0.33 -20.95
CA ALA A 17 -9.41 0.27 -21.00
C ALA A 17 -10.15 0.25 -19.63
N ASP A 18 -9.82 -0.68 -18.74
CA ASP A 18 -10.41 -0.80 -17.40
C ASP A 18 -9.61 0.01 -16.36
N PRO A 19 -10.14 1.11 -15.79
CA PRO A 19 -9.45 1.93 -14.79
C PRO A 19 -9.10 1.18 -13.50
N HIS A 20 -9.81 0.10 -13.18
CA HIS A 20 -9.63 -0.71 -11.98
C HIS A 20 -8.77 -1.97 -12.24
N SER A 21 -8.18 -2.09 -13.43
CA SER A 21 -7.34 -3.22 -13.79
C SER A 21 -6.02 -3.25 -13.03
N MET A 22 -5.46 -4.46 -12.94
CA MET A 22 -4.11 -4.67 -12.40
C MET A 22 -3.06 -3.83 -13.15
N LEU A 23 -3.15 -3.71 -14.48
CA LEU A 23 -2.23 -2.86 -15.26
C LEU A 23 -2.27 -1.39 -14.81
N ASN A 24 -3.46 -0.83 -14.67
CA ASN A 24 -3.61 0.57 -14.27
C ASN A 24 -3.23 0.78 -12.80
N TRP A 25 -3.44 -0.20 -11.94
CA TRP A 25 -2.88 -0.24 -10.59
C TRP A 25 -1.34 -0.15 -10.59
N TYR A 26 -0.66 -1.00 -11.38
CA TYR A 26 0.80 -0.96 -11.50
C TYR A 26 1.32 0.38 -12.03
N ARG A 27 0.63 0.97 -13.03
CA ARG A 27 0.98 2.31 -13.54
C ARG A 27 0.90 3.37 -12.46
N GLN A 28 -0.15 3.36 -11.64
CA GLN A 28 -0.29 4.28 -10.50
C GLN A 28 0.83 4.09 -9.48
N LEU A 29 1.15 2.84 -9.13
CA LEU A 29 2.24 2.54 -8.20
C LEU A 29 3.61 2.99 -8.73
N LEU A 30 3.88 2.81 -10.02
CA LEU A 30 5.12 3.29 -10.66
C LEU A 30 5.21 4.82 -10.68
N THR A 31 4.09 5.52 -10.88
CA THR A 31 4.03 6.98 -10.76
C THR A 31 4.33 7.41 -9.32
N LEU A 32 3.68 6.81 -8.32
CA LEU A 32 3.98 7.09 -6.91
C LEU A 32 5.45 6.86 -6.56
N ARG A 33 6.07 5.78 -7.06
CA ARG A 33 7.50 5.50 -6.82
C ARG A 33 8.42 6.53 -7.46
N ARG A 34 8.03 7.13 -8.60
CA ARG A 34 8.81 8.20 -9.23
C ARG A 34 8.69 9.52 -8.46
N ASP A 35 7.48 9.81 -7.98
CA ASP A 35 7.13 11.11 -7.40
C ASP A 35 7.49 11.22 -5.91
N LEU A 36 7.53 10.09 -5.19
CA LEU A 36 7.80 10.06 -3.75
C LEU A 36 9.19 9.48 -3.45
N SER A 37 10.09 10.33 -2.95
CA SER A 37 11.43 9.95 -2.48
C SER A 37 11.39 8.81 -1.46
N ALA A 38 10.42 8.83 -0.54
CA ALA A 38 10.22 7.75 0.43
C ALA A 38 10.11 6.37 -0.24
N LEU A 39 9.34 6.23 -1.32
CA LEU A 39 9.18 4.95 -2.04
C LEU A 39 10.38 4.60 -2.93
N ARG A 40 11.11 5.61 -3.42
CA ARG A 40 12.26 5.41 -4.31
C ARG A 40 13.50 4.98 -3.54
N GLU A 41 13.86 5.74 -2.51
CA GLU A 41 15.15 5.66 -1.80
C GLU A 41 15.01 5.72 -0.28
N GLY A 42 13.80 5.88 0.25
CA GLY A 42 13.56 5.89 1.69
C GLY A 42 13.95 4.57 2.36
N SER A 43 14.43 4.66 3.59
CA SER A 43 14.78 3.51 4.43
C SER A 43 13.55 2.66 4.71
N TYR A 44 13.77 1.35 4.85
CA TYR A 44 12.75 0.42 5.30
C TYR A 44 12.66 0.44 6.82
N VAL A 45 11.47 0.64 7.35
CA VAL A 45 11.18 0.61 8.79
C VAL A 45 10.15 -0.49 9.03
N PRO A 46 10.53 -1.63 9.65
CA PRO A 46 9.57 -2.66 10.00
C PRO A 46 8.57 -2.10 11.03
N LEU A 47 7.30 -2.45 10.87
CA LEU A 47 6.25 -2.10 11.82
C LEU A 47 5.52 -3.37 12.24
N GLU A 48 5.05 -3.38 13.48
CA GLU A 48 4.30 -4.50 14.02
C GLU A 48 2.82 -4.26 13.77
N SER A 49 2.17 -5.16 13.04
CA SER A 49 0.73 -5.09 12.76
C SER A 49 -0.13 -5.68 13.88
N GLY A 50 0.49 -6.46 14.77
CA GLY A 50 -0.20 -7.31 15.75
C GLY A 50 -0.88 -8.53 15.12
N ASN A 51 -0.62 -8.82 13.83
CA ASN A 51 -1.34 -9.84 13.08
C ASN A 51 -0.42 -10.54 12.05
N ALA A 52 -0.26 -11.86 12.18
CA ALA A 52 0.61 -12.64 11.30
C ALA A 52 0.15 -12.68 9.83
N ASP A 53 -1.13 -12.43 9.57
CA ASP A 53 -1.68 -12.37 8.21
C ASP A 53 -1.40 -11.02 7.53
N VAL A 54 -0.85 -10.03 8.24
CA VAL A 54 -0.63 -8.70 7.70
C VAL A 54 0.82 -8.27 7.79
N VAL A 55 1.39 -7.98 6.62
CA VAL A 55 2.69 -7.33 6.49
C VAL A 55 2.48 -5.82 6.61
N ALA A 56 3.17 -5.20 7.58
CA ALA A 56 3.18 -3.77 7.78
C ALA A 56 4.63 -3.25 7.82
N PHE A 57 4.89 -2.16 7.11
CA PHE A 57 6.16 -1.45 7.18
C PHE A 57 6.00 -0.02 6.69
N ALA A 58 6.93 0.84 7.08
CA ALA A 58 7.04 2.17 6.52
C ALA A 58 8.27 2.30 5.61
N ARG A 59 8.16 3.20 4.63
CA ARG A 59 9.29 3.76 3.89
C ARG A 59 9.47 5.20 4.32
N LEU A 60 10.65 5.58 4.77
CA LEU A 60 10.91 6.91 5.32
C LEU A 60 12.10 7.56 4.60
N ASP A 61 11.92 8.77 4.07
CA ASP A 61 13.04 9.53 3.54
C ASP A 61 13.72 10.42 4.58
N ARG A 62 14.86 11.01 4.21
CA ARG A 62 15.64 11.88 5.09
C ARG A 62 14.95 13.21 5.44
N SER A 63 13.89 13.58 4.73
CA SER A 63 13.11 14.81 4.98
C SER A 63 11.97 14.61 5.97
N GLY A 64 11.76 13.37 6.44
CA GLY A 64 10.64 13.01 7.33
C GLY A 64 9.34 12.70 6.60
N GLN A 65 9.33 12.64 5.26
CA GLN A 65 8.18 12.13 4.52
C GLN A 65 8.20 10.61 4.54
N GLY A 66 7.05 10.02 4.86
CA GLY A 66 6.91 8.58 4.97
C GLY A 66 5.71 8.02 4.20
N VAL A 67 5.78 6.74 3.86
CA VAL A 67 4.66 5.96 3.35
C VAL A 67 4.52 4.70 4.17
N LEU A 68 3.38 4.56 4.84
CA LEU A 68 2.95 3.33 5.48
C LEU A 68 2.41 2.39 4.41
N VAL A 69 2.90 1.15 4.39
CA VAL A 69 2.47 0.08 3.49
C VAL A 69 1.86 -1.02 4.33
N LEU A 70 0.62 -1.37 4.01
CA LEU A 70 -0.14 -2.43 4.67
C LEU A 70 -0.64 -3.42 3.63
N LEU A 71 -0.35 -4.71 3.85
CA LEU A 71 -0.70 -5.80 2.96
C LEU A 71 -1.41 -6.90 3.75
N ASN A 72 -2.72 -7.05 3.54
CA ASN A 72 -3.45 -8.21 4.06
C ASN A 72 -3.18 -9.43 3.16
N MET A 73 -2.58 -10.47 3.71
CA MET A 73 -2.20 -11.69 2.99
C MET A 73 -3.20 -12.83 3.18
N SER A 74 -4.36 -12.57 3.78
CA SER A 74 -5.41 -13.57 3.96
C SER A 74 -6.75 -13.17 3.31
N ALA A 75 -7.62 -14.18 3.18
CA ALA A 75 -8.98 -14.05 2.68
C ALA A 75 -9.98 -13.51 3.73
N ALA A 76 -9.50 -13.10 4.91
CA ALA A 76 -10.32 -12.57 6.01
C ALA A 76 -10.09 -11.07 6.19
N GLN A 77 -11.10 -10.36 6.70
CA GLN A 77 -10.93 -8.98 7.13
C GLN A 77 -10.04 -8.93 8.38
N GLN A 78 -9.05 -8.04 8.40
CA GLN A 78 -8.13 -7.89 9.51
C GLN A 78 -8.28 -6.51 10.15
N ARG A 79 -8.30 -6.48 11.49
CA ARG A 79 -8.19 -5.27 12.29
C ARG A 79 -6.78 -5.24 12.87
N LEU A 80 -6.12 -4.10 12.76
CA LEU A 80 -4.70 -3.97 13.06
C LEU A 80 -4.48 -3.00 14.21
N ALA A 81 -3.36 -3.18 14.90
CA ALA A 81 -2.85 -2.23 15.87
C ALA A 81 -1.38 -1.97 15.52
N ILE A 82 -1.16 -0.96 14.67
CA ILE A 82 0.17 -0.65 14.14
C ILE A 82 1.03 -0.04 15.23
N SER A 83 2.17 -0.67 15.49
CA SER A 83 3.16 -0.23 16.46
C SER A 83 4.58 -0.37 15.90
N GLY A 84 5.60 -0.03 16.70
CA GLY A 84 7.00 -0.03 16.24
C GLY A 84 7.41 1.26 15.52
N TRP A 85 6.62 2.33 15.61
CA TRP A 85 6.97 3.63 15.07
C TRP A 85 8.27 4.18 15.69
N ALA A 86 9.12 4.77 14.85
CA ALA A 86 10.33 5.45 15.32
C ALA A 86 9.96 6.56 16.31
N GLY A 87 10.57 6.54 17.50
CA GLY A 87 10.27 7.50 18.57
C GLY A 87 9.01 7.18 19.38
N GLY A 88 8.34 6.05 19.15
CA GLY A 88 7.24 5.56 19.99
C GLY A 88 5.90 6.28 19.79
N HIS A 89 5.80 7.19 18.81
CA HIS A 89 4.58 7.96 18.54
C HIS A 89 4.08 7.69 17.12
N VAL A 90 2.77 7.55 16.97
CA VAL A 90 2.14 7.43 15.65
C VAL A 90 2.23 8.79 14.95
N PRO A 91 2.74 8.85 13.70
CA PRO A 91 2.79 10.10 12.94
C PRO A 91 1.41 10.71 12.72
N SER A 92 1.36 12.04 12.52
CA SER A 92 0.13 12.75 12.17
C SER A 92 -0.07 12.88 10.65
N ASP A 93 -1.26 13.36 10.26
CA ASP A 93 -1.56 13.83 8.90
C ASP A 93 -1.48 12.74 7.82
N GLY A 94 -2.06 11.57 8.12
CA GLY A 94 -2.21 10.48 7.17
C GLY A 94 -3.05 10.87 5.95
N ARG A 95 -2.60 10.49 4.74
CA ARG A 95 -3.39 10.57 3.50
C ARG A 95 -3.28 9.28 2.70
N VAL A 96 -4.41 8.67 2.35
CA VAL A 96 -4.41 7.50 1.47
C VAL A 96 -3.86 7.89 0.10
N LEU A 97 -2.84 7.18 -0.35
CA LEU A 97 -2.24 7.34 -1.68
C LEU A 97 -2.86 6.37 -2.68
N LEU A 98 -3.00 5.11 -2.28
CA LEU A 98 -3.44 4.04 -3.15
C LEU A 98 -4.02 2.89 -2.31
N THR A 99 -5.13 2.30 -2.76
CA THR A 99 -5.85 1.26 -2.02
C THR A 99 -6.63 0.32 -2.95
N THR A 100 -6.61 -0.99 -2.69
CA THR A 100 -7.42 -1.97 -3.43
C THR A 100 -8.82 -2.17 -2.85
N GLN A 101 -9.15 -1.48 -1.75
CA GLN A 101 -10.48 -1.50 -1.14
C GLN A 101 -11.17 -0.13 -1.24
N PRO A 102 -12.51 -0.11 -1.30
CA PRO A 102 -13.29 1.12 -1.18
C PRO A 102 -13.16 1.74 0.22
N ASP A 103 -13.46 3.03 0.32
CA ASP A 103 -13.59 3.80 1.56
C ASP A 103 -12.43 3.63 2.55
N ALA A 104 -11.22 3.48 2.03
CA ALA A 104 -10.02 3.32 2.84
C ALA A 104 -9.78 4.56 3.71
N SER A 105 -9.61 4.35 5.01
CA SER A 105 -9.17 5.39 5.94
C SER A 105 -7.65 5.58 5.90
N ALA A 106 -7.21 6.80 6.24
CA ALA A 106 -5.80 7.10 6.47
C ALA A 106 -5.34 6.82 7.92
N ASP A 107 -6.03 5.92 8.63
CA ASP A 107 -5.70 5.57 10.01
C ASP A 107 -4.35 4.85 10.05
N LEU A 108 -3.38 5.48 10.70
CA LEU A 108 -2.02 5.00 10.86
C LEU A 108 -1.86 4.11 12.10
N ALA A 109 -2.83 4.08 13.01
CA ALA A 109 -2.78 3.33 14.26
C ALA A 109 -3.66 2.07 14.21
N ASN A 110 -4.93 2.20 13.84
CA ASN A 110 -5.90 1.10 13.92
C ASN A 110 -6.63 0.81 12.59
N PRO A 111 -5.92 0.65 11.46
CA PRO A 111 -6.55 0.39 10.17
C PRO A 111 -7.28 -0.95 10.14
N VAL A 112 -8.41 -0.97 9.43
CA VAL A 112 -9.14 -2.18 9.06
C VAL A 112 -8.93 -2.46 7.59
N LEU A 113 -8.48 -3.67 7.25
CA LEU A 113 -8.22 -4.12 5.89
C LEU A 113 -9.20 -5.20 5.46
N ALA A 114 -9.82 -5.04 4.29
CA ALA A 114 -10.61 -6.08 3.65
C ALA A 114 -9.71 -7.29 3.23
N PRO A 115 -10.29 -8.46 2.91
CA PRO A 115 -9.54 -9.59 2.35
C PRO A 115 -8.62 -9.18 1.20
N PHE A 116 -7.35 -9.58 1.25
CA PHE A 116 -6.32 -9.25 0.25
C PHE A 116 -6.11 -7.74 -0.02
N ALA A 117 -6.63 -6.86 0.85
CA ALA A 117 -6.51 -5.44 0.65
C ALA A 117 -5.07 -4.96 0.85
N THR A 118 -4.64 -4.07 -0.05
CA THR A 118 -3.39 -3.33 0.06
C THR A 118 -3.73 -1.87 0.27
N ARG A 119 -3.03 -1.21 1.20
CA ARG A 119 -3.17 0.24 1.44
C ARG A 119 -1.82 0.91 1.59
N LEU A 120 -1.64 2.01 0.88
CA LEU A 120 -0.51 2.92 1.01
C LEU A 120 -1.01 4.25 1.57
N VAL A 121 -0.42 4.71 2.68
CA VAL A 121 -0.79 5.96 3.35
C VAL A 121 0.46 6.82 3.50
N ALA A 122 0.44 8.03 2.94
CA ALA A 122 1.48 9.03 3.18
C ALA A 122 1.32 9.61 4.59
N PHE A 123 2.44 9.89 5.25
CA PHE A 123 2.50 10.58 6.54
C PHE A 123 3.76 11.46 6.63
N ARG A 124 3.83 12.28 7.68
CA ARG A 124 5.04 13.02 8.03
C ARG A 124 5.42 12.84 9.48
N VAL A 125 6.72 12.63 9.72
CA VAL A 125 7.30 12.65 11.06
C VAL A 125 7.55 14.11 11.45
N ARG A 126 7.19 14.50 12.68
CA ARG A 126 7.53 15.80 13.25
C ARG A 126 8.86 15.76 13.98
#